data_AF-A0AAD7CVA3-F1
#
_entry.id   AF-A0AAD7CVA3-F1
#
_cell.length_a   1.000
_cell.length_b   1.000
_cell.length_c   1.000
_cell.angle_alpha   90.00
_cell.angle_beta   90.00
_cell.angle_gamma   90.00
#
_symmetry.space_group_name_H-M   'P 1'
#
loop_
_entity.id
_entity.type
_entity.pdbx_description
1 polymer ?
#
loop_
_entity_poly.entity_id
_entity_poly.type
_entity_poly.pdbx_seq_one_letter_code
_entity_poly.pdbx_strand_id
1 'polypeptide(L)'
;VTCREVLVALYDSLQTPLADHEWGFSSDDLRQRMVRAWKRRGALDGGRVSLLKRVDLLGGRCKLQGFCRDTDFAAHRFLPGTRPVPDTWVVRFMH
;
A
#
# COMPACT_ATOMS: atom_id res chain seq x y z
N VAL A 1 14.30 -16.40 1.31
CA VAL A 1 13.57 -15.27 0.71
C VAL A 1 14.10 -15.03 -0.69
N THR A 2 13.31 -15.35 -1.72
CA THR A 2 13.62 -15.07 -3.13
C THR A 2 12.93 -13.78 -3.59
N CYS A 3 13.40 -13.17 -4.68
CA CYS A 3 12.72 -12.00 -5.26
C CYS A 3 11.25 -12.29 -5.60
N ARG A 4 10.96 -13.50 -6.07
CA ARG A 4 9.60 -13.94 -6.37
C ARG A 4 8.73 -13.95 -5.11
N GLU A 5 9.22 -14.51 -4.00
CA GLU A 5 8.49 -14.55 -2.73
C GLU A 5 8.15 -13.15 -2.23
N VAL A 6 9.09 -12.21 -2.33
CA VAL A 6 8.86 -10.81 -1.93
C VAL A 6 7.78 -10.16 -2.81
N LEU A 7 7.84 -10.35 -4.12
CA LEU A 7 6.87 -9.75 -5.06
C LEU A 7 5.48 -10.35 -4.91
N VAL A 8 5.37 -11.67 -4.67
CA VAL A 8 4.09 -12.33 -4.40
C VAL A 8 3.51 -11.84 -3.09
N ALA A 9 4.29 -11.81 -2.01
CA ALA A 9 3.82 -11.30 -0.72
C ALA A 9 3.38 -9.83 -0.79
N LEU A 10 4.10 -9.00 -1.55
CA LEU A 10 3.71 -7.61 -1.79
C LEU A 10 2.37 -7.55 -2.56
N TYR A 11 2.24 -8.33 -3.63
CA TYR A 11 1.00 -8.39 -4.40
C TYR A 11 -0.19 -8.82 -3.53
N ASP A 12 -0.06 -9.92 -2.78
CA ASP A 12 -1.12 -10.45 -1.91
C ASP A 12 -1.52 -9.45 -0.82
N SER A 13 -0.53 -8.77 -0.22
CA SER A 13 -0.78 -7.69 0.75
C SER A 13 -1.58 -6.55 0.13
N LEU A 14 -1.26 -6.13 -1.10
CA LEU A 14 -2.00 -5.09 -1.81
C LEU A 14 -3.41 -5.54 -2.22
N GLN A 15 -3.64 -6.83 -2.45
CA GLN A 15 -4.97 -7.38 -2.77
C GLN A 15 -5.89 -7.54 -1.57
N THR A 16 -5.36 -7.42 -0.35
CA THR A 16 -6.13 -7.54 0.89
C THR A 16 -7.13 -6.38 1.03
N PRO A 17 -8.35 -6.61 1.57
CA PRO A 17 -9.29 -5.54 1.89
C PRO A 17 -8.65 -4.46 2.78
N LEU A 18 -9.00 -3.20 2.52
CA LEU A 18 -8.56 -2.09 3.35
C LEU A 18 -9.21 -2.18 4.74
N ALA A 19 -8.42 -2.08 5.80
CA ALA A 19 -8.93 -2.10 7.16
C ALA A 19 -9.48 -0.73 7.60
N ASP A 20 -10.43 -0.73 8.55
CA ASP A 20 -11.09 0.49 9.03
C ASP A 20 -10.13 1.53 9.60
N HIS A 21 -9.06 1.09 10.28
CA HIS A 21 -8.05 2.02 10.79
C HIS A 21 -7.25 2.68 9.66
N GLU A 22 -6.94 1.94 8.58
CA GLU A 22 -6.24 2.50 7.42
C GLU A 22 -7.11 3.58 6.74
N TRP A 23 -8.42 3.36 6.68
CA TRP A 23 -9.39 4.36 6.24
C TRP A 23 -9.50 5.56 7.21
N GLY A 24 -9.54 5.27 8.51
CA GLY A 24 -9.68 6.27 9.57
C GLY A 24 -8.51 7.25 9.65
N PHE A 25 -7.27 6.75 9.46
CA PHE A 25 -6.06 7.57 9.46
C PHE A 25 -5.79 8.29 8.12
N SER A 26 -6.55 8.01 7.07
CA SER A 26 -6.39 8.66 5.77
C SER A 26 -6.94 10.09 5.76
N SER A 27 -6.24 11.02 5.10
CA SER A 27 -6.76 12.36 4.82
C SER A 27 -7.92 12.33 3.83
N ASP A 28 -8.73 13.39 3.79
CA ASP A 28 -9.87 13.45 2.87
C ASP A 28 -9.44 13.41 1.40
N ASP A 29 -8.33 14.05 1.02
CA ASP A 29 -7.77 13.93 -0.33
C ASP A 29 -7.39 12.47 -0.66
N LEU A 30 -6.75 11.78 0.28
CA LEU A 30 -6.37 10.37 0.09
C LEU A 30 -7.61 9.49 -0.04
N ARG A 31 -8.64 9.69 0.79
CA ARG A 31 -9.93 8.99 0.67
C ARG A 31 -10.57 9.20 -0.69
N GLN A 32 -10.61 10.43 -1.19
CA GLN A 32 -11.13 10.70 -2.53
C GLN A 32 -10.30 10.01 -3.62
N ARG A 33 -8.98 10.00 -3.51
CA ARG A 33 -8.08 9.27 -4.43
C ARG A 33 -8.35 7.77 -4.42
N MET A 34 -8.50 7.16 -3.24
CA MET A 34 -8.84 5.74 -3.08
C MET A 34 -10.17 5.40 -3.74
N VAL A 35 -11.22 6.20 -3.48
CA VAL A 35 -12.54 5.98 -4.09
C VAL A 35 -12.47 6.09 -5.62
N ARG A 36 -11.69 7.02 -6.17
CA ARG A 36 -11.48 7.13 -7.62
C ARG A 36 -10.76 5.90 -8.20
N ALA A 37 -9.73 5.40 -7.51
CA ALA A 37 -8.99 4.20 -7.91
C ALA A 37 -9.89 2.95 -7.93
N TRP A 38 -10.62 2.77 -6.84
CA TRP A 38 -11.56 1.69 -6.63
C TRP A 38 -12.66 1.64 -7.71
N LYS A 39 -13.28 2.79 -8.02
CA LYS A 39 -14.28 2.88 -9.09
C LYS A 39 -13.71 2.45 -10.45
N ARG A 40 -12.48 2.87 -10.78
CA ARG A 40 -11.82 2.49 -12.03
C ARG A 40 -11.55 1.00 -12.08
N ARG A 41 -11.10 0.41 -10.98
CA ARG A 41 -10.87 -1.04 -10.86
C ARG A 41 -12.17 -1.83 -11.04
N GLY A 42 -13.24 -1.43 -10.36
CA GLY A 42 -14.55 -2.05 -10.53
C GLY A 42 -15.10 -1.96 -11.96
N ALA A 43 -14.81 -0.87 -12.69
CA ALA A 43 -15.18 -0.76 -14.10
C ALA A 43 -14.43 -1.75 -15.00
N LEU A 44 -13.17 -2.07 -14.69
CA LEU A 44 -12.37 -3.08 -15.40
C LEU A 44 -12.85 -4.51 -15.09
N ASP A 45 -13.33 -4.75 -13.87
CA ASP A 45 -13.84 -6.05 -13.41
C ASP A 45 -15.31 -6.32 -13.85
N GLY A 46 -15.77 -5.68 -14.93
CA GLY A 46 -17.12 -5.87 -15.48
C GLY A 46 -18.24 -5.32 -14.58
N GLY A 47 -17.96 -4.29 -13.79
CA GLY A 47 -18.95 -3.64 -12.92
C GLY A 47 -19.21 -4.37 -11.60
N ARG A 48 -18.48 -5.45 -11.30
CA ARG A 48 -18.54 -6.10 -9.98
C ARG A 48 -17.85 -5.23 -8.96
N VAL A 49 -18.65 -4.66 -8.06
CA VAL A 49 -18.17 -3.82 -6.98
C VAL A 49 -17.53 -4.70 -5.90
N SER A 50 -16.24 -4.96 -6.04
CA SER A 50 -15.45 -5.60 -4.98
C SER A 50 -15.16 -4.61 -3.84
N LEU A 51 -14.78 -5.10 -2.66
CA LEU A 51 -14.36 -4.27 -1.53
C LEU A 51 -13.18 -3.35 -1.90
N LEU A 52 -13.06 -2.25 -1.15
CA LEU A 52 -11.87 -1.39 -1.18
C LEU A 52 -10.66 -2.23 -0.73
N LYS A 53 -9.56 -2.17 -1.48
CA LYS A 53 -8.34 -2.95 -1.24
C LYS A 53 -7.17 -2.01 -0.97
N ARG A 54 -6.11 -2.52 -0.33
CA ARG A 54 -4.89 -1.74 -0.07
C ARG A 54 -4.23 -1.20 -1.34
N VAL A 55 -4.37 -1.88 -2.49
CA VAL A 55 -3.90 -1.35 -3.78
C VAL A 55 -4.54 -0.01 -4.13
N ASP A 56 -5.76 0.26 -3.66
CA ASP A 56 -6.46 1.52 -3.92
C ASP A 56 -5.81 2.71 -3.16
N LEU A 57 -5.03 2.46 -2.09
CA LEU A 57 -4.18 3.48 -1.41
C LEU A 57 -3.16 4.09 -2.37
N LEU A 58 -2.69 3.29 -3.34
CA LEU A 58 -1.78 3.74 -4.38
C LEU A 58 -2.50 4.62 -5.42
N GLY A 59 -3.80 4.85 -5.27
CA GLY A 59 -4.56 5.70 -6.17
C GLY A 59 -4.63 5.11 -7.58
N GLY A 60 -4.44 5.97 -8.59
CA GLY A 60 -4.61 5.60 -9.99
C GLY A 60 -3.46 4.76 -10.55
N ARG A 61 -2.93 5.16 -11.72
CA ARG A 61 -1.76 4.48 -12.28
C ARG A 61 -0.58 4.71 -11.34
N CYS A 62 0.02 3.63 -10.86
CA CYS A 62 1.26 3.68 -10.10
C CYS A 62 2.23 2.66 -10.68
N LYS A 63 3.53 2.94 -10.57
CA LYS A 63 4.59 2.02 -10.97
C LYS A 63 5.41 1.66 -9.74
N LEU A 64 5.73 0.38 -9.60
CA LEU A 64 6.73 -0.07 -8.64
C LEU A 64 8.08 0.54 -9.05
N GLN A 65 8.62 1.42 -8.21
CA GLN A 65 9.93 2.02 -8.45
C GLN A 65 11.05 1.10 -7.94
N GLY A 66 10.78 0.33 -6.89
CA GLY A 66 11.70 -0.66 -6.34
C GLY A 66 11.67 -0.73 -4.82
N PHE A 67 12.69 -1.38 -4.27
CA PHE A 67 12.93 -1.52 -2.84
C PHE A 67 14.10 -0.62 -2.46
N CYS A 68 13.93 0.23 -1.45
CA CYS A 68 14.99 1.11 -0.97
C CYS A 68 15.11 1.03 0.55
N ARG A 69 16.33 1.28 1.05
CA ARG A 69 16.55 1.58 2.46
C ARG A 69 16.18 3.04 2.71
N ASP A 70 15.26 3.25 3.63
CA ASP A 70 14.82 4.56 4.08
C ASP A 70 14.82 4.54 5.62
N THR A 71 15.96 4.92 6.19
CA THR A 71 16.21 4.83 7.63
C THR A 71 15.33 5.81 8.40
N ASP A 72 15.06 6.97 7.81
CA ASP A 72 14.23 8.00 8.43
C ASP A 72 12.78 7.53 8.48
N PHE A 73 12.25 7.01 7.37
CA PHE A 73 10.91 6.43 7.36
C PHE A 73 10.78 5.26 8.34
N ALA A 74 11.78 4.37 8.39
CA ALA A 74 11.78 3.26 9.34
C ALA A 74 11.79 3.76 10.80
N ALA A 75 12.60 4.77 11.12
CA ALA A 75 12.71 5.34 12.46
C ALA A 75 11.38 5.88 13.00
N HIS A 76 10.59 6.55 12.16
CA HIS A 76 9.28 7.09 12.53
C HIS A 76 8.22 6.01 12.80
N ARG A 77 8.47 4.76 12.39
CA ARG A 77 7.51 3.66 12.51
C ARG A 77 7.79 2.75 13.70
N PHE A 78 8.94 2.91 14.35
CA PHE A 78 9.23 2.19 15.59
C PHE A 78 8.47 2.82 16.75
N LEU A 79 7.76 1.98 17.51
CA LEU A 79 7.15 2.39 18.75
C LEU A 79 8.25 2.82 19.74
N PRO A 80 8.09 3.92 20.49
CA PRO A 80 9.07 4.32 21.51
C PRO A 80 9.41 3.16 22.46
N GLY A 81 10.70 2.93 22.70
CA GLY A 81 11.18 1.82 23.54
C GLY A 81 11.39 0.49 22.82
N THR A 82 11.07 0.38 21.52
CA THR A 82 11.38 -0.82 20.73
C THR A 82 12.77 -0.76 20.09
N ARG A 83 13.36 -1.94 19.84
CA ARG A 83 14.66 -2.03 19.17
C ARG A 83 14.47 -1.88 17.65
N PRO A 84 15.24 -1.01 16.99
CA PRO A 84 15.23 -0.90 15.53
C PRO A 84 15.61 -2.23 14.89
N VAL A 85 14.94 -2.57 13.78
CA VAL A 85 15.33 -3.70 12.93
C VAL A 85 16.18 -3.15 11.77
N PRO A 86 17.50 -3.44 11.75
CA PRO A 86 18.42 -2.81 10.79
C PRO A 86 18.15 -3.18 9.32
N ASP A 87 17.43 -4.26 9.06
CA ASP A 87 17.06 -4.72 7.71
C ASP A 87 15.62 -4.38 7.32
N THR A 88 15.14 -3.20 7.72
CA THR A 88 13.85 -2.70 7.25
C THR A 88 14.00 -2.07 5.86
N TRP A 89 13.33 -2.66 4.86
CA TRP A 89 13.27 -2.15 3.49
C TRP A 89 11.88 -1.60 3.19
N VAL A 90 11.82 -0.54 2.40
CA VAL A 90 10.57 0.12 2.01
C VAL A 90 10.33 -0.09 0.53
N VAL A 91 9.06 -0.32 0.17
CA VAL A 91 8.63 -0.39 -1.23
C VAL A 91 8.21 1.00 -1.68
N ARG A 92 8.79 1.49 -2.76
CA ARG A 92 8.46 2.80 -3.32
C ARG A 92 7.61 2.67 -4.57
N PHE A 93 6.53 3.43 -4.63
CA PHE A 93 5.67 3.58 -5.80
C PHE A 93 5.75 5.00 -6.32
N MET A 94 5.72 5.16 -7.64
CA MET A 94 5.69 6.45 -8.33
C MET A 94 4.34 6.63 -9.05
N HIS A 95 3.75 7.82 -8.93
CA HIS A 95 2.53 8.23 -9.64
C HIS A 95 2.86 8.99 -10.92
#